data_AF-A0A6G4WQ90-F1
#
_entry.id   AF-A0A6G4WQ90-F1
#
_cell.length_a   1.000
_cell.length_b   1.000
_cell.length_c   1.000
_cell.angle_alpha   90.00
_cell.angle_beta   90.00
_cell.angle_gamma   90.00
#
_symmetry.space_group_name_H-M   'P 1'
#
loop_
_entity.id
_entity.type
_entity.pdbx_description
1 polymer ?
#
loop_
_entity_poly.entity_id
_entity_poly.type
_entity_poly.pdbx_seq_one_letter_code
_entity_poly.pdbx_strand_id
1 'polypeptide(L)'
;MSQRRQFTLNTEPHVAEIGSTELLFQPEVMGAQFLDAYEDLQQTQKQLGVDMNDLARVEPEKLRSIVRSLRVFLARLMLPESAEQFARWDVVQAGEVVESFGTPEEAVEHADGLEDAAVVDAGMQLPDRVLVELLEWAVELYGGGQRPTGSSGGSAAASPPPGTRGRAASPSKASTRARGR
;
A
#
# COMPACT_ATOMS: atom_id res chain seq x y z
N MET A 1 41.54 -12.87 7.39
CA MET A 1 40.94 -11.91 6.43
C MET A 1 39.68 -11.36 7.05
N SER A 2 39.54 -10.04 7.19
CA SER A 2 38.32 -9.44 7.74
C SER A 2 37.30 -9.30 6.61
N GLN A 3 36.18 -10.04 6.69
CA GLN A 3 35.06 -9.86 5.76
C GLN A 3 34.25 -8.64 6.21
N ARG A 4 34.45 -7.49 5.56
CA ARG A 4 33.59 -6.32 5.75
C ARG A 4 32.33 -6.49 4.89
N ARG A 5 31.15 -6.35 5.52
CA ARG A 5 29.87 -6.21 4.83
C ARG A 5 29.35 -4.80 5.03
N GLN A 6 28.76 -4.23 3.99
CA GLN A 6 28.14 -2.92 4.02
C GLN A 6 26.65 -3.12 3.72
N PHE A 7 25.82 -2.41 4.47
CA PHE A 7 24.37 -2.37 4.31
C PHE A 7 23.96 -0.91 4.10
N THR A 8 22.91 -0.70 3.29
CA THR A 8 22.30 0.62 3.05
C THR A 8 20.89 0.57 3.61
N LEU A 9 20.48 1.61 4.32
CA LEU A 9 19.14 1.78 4.86
C LEU A 9 18.56 3.07 4.30
N ASN A 10 17.28 3.08 3.94
CA ASN A 10 16.61 4.33 3.58
C ASN A 10 16.25 5.09 4.86
N THR A 11 16.85 6.28 5.03
CA THR A 11 16.65 7.14 6.20
C THR A 11 15.65 8.27 5.95
N GLU A 12 15.16 8.39 4.73
CA GLU A 12 14.11 9.33 4.35
C GLU A 12 12.73 8.66 4.48
N PRO A 13 11.66 9.41 4.78
CA PRO A 13 10.30 8.88 4.78
C PRO A 13 9.93 8.30 3.40
N HIS A 14 9.21 7.18 3.40
CA HIS A 14 8.63 6.65 2.16
C HIS A 14 7.31 7.36 1.85
N VAL A 15 7.02 7.59 0.57
CA VAL A 15 5.83 8.35 0.16
C VAL A 15 4.89 7.43 -0.63
N ALA A 16 3.64 7.33 -0.18
CA ALA A 16 2.56 6.73 -0.95
C ALA A 16 1.67 7.83 -1.55
N GLU A 17 1.64 7.91 -2.88
CA GLU A 17 0.83 8.87 -3.62
C GLU A 17 -0.55 8.28 -3.96
N ILE A 18 -1.62 8.90 -3.45
CA ILE A 18 -3.01 8.49 -3.67
C ILE A 18 -3.77 9.66 -4.30
N GLY A 19 -3.76 9.69 -5.63
CA GLY A 19 -4.39 10.77 -6.40
C GLY A 19 -3.69 12.11 -6.19
N SER A 20 -4.20 12.92 -5.25
CA SER A 20 -3.62 14.22 -4.89
C SER A 20 -3.10 14.28 -3.45
N THR A 21 -3.17 13.16 -2.73
CA THR A 21 -2.73 13.07 -1.33
C THR A 21 -1.45 12.26 -1.23
N GLU A 22 -0.53 12.71 -0.38
CA GLU A 22 0.70 12.01 -0.04
C GLU A 22 0.59 11.50 1.40
N LEU A 23 0.83 10.20 1.59
CA LEU A 23 0.96 9.60 2.92
C LEU A 23 2.43 9.26 3.15
N LEU A 24 2.99 9.82 4.21
CA LEU A 24 4.39 9.67 4.59
C LEU A 24 4.52 8.53 5.60
N PHE A 25 5.37 7.56 5.25
CA PHE A 25 5.71 6.41 6.06
C PHE A 25 7.09 6.59 6.69
N GLN A 26 7.29 5.98 7.86
CA GLN A 26 8.54 6.07 8.61
C GLN A 26 9.73 5.52 7.81
N PRO A 27 10.98 5.91 8.12
CA PRO A 27 12.15 5.32 7.47
C PRO A 27 12.38 3.86 7.92
N GLU A 28 13.15 3.08 7.14
CA GLU A 28 13.39 1.62 7.32
C GLU A 28 14.12 1.24 8.62
N VAL A 29 14.50 2.21 9.46
CA VAL A 29 15.24 2.00 10.72
C VAL A 29 14.37 1.43 11.84
N MET A 30 13.05 1.30 11.65
CA MET A 30 12.07 0.91 12.68
C MET A 30 11.55 -0.54 12.55
N GLY A 31 12.40 -1.50 12.16
CA GLY A 31 11.97 -2.88 11.86
C GLY A 31 11.27 -3.66 13.00
N ALA A 32 11.59 -3.39 14.27
CA ALA A 32 10.93 -4.06 15.39
C ALA A 32 9.47 -3.61 15.56
N GLN A 33 9.19 -2.32 15.36
CA GLN A 33 7.84 -1.76 15.50
C GLN A 33 6.91 -2.29 14.40
N PHE A 34 7.46 -2.53 13.20
CA PHE A 34 6.71 -3.22 12.14
C PHE A 34 6.29 -4.62 12.56
N LEU A 35 7.19 -5.42 13.15
CA LEU A 35 6.87 -6.79 13.56
C LEU A 35 5.78 -6.82 14.64
N ASP A 36 5.87 -5.95 15.64
CA ASP A 36 4.87 -5.84 16.70
C ASP A 36 3.50 -5.46 16.11
N ALA A 37 3.45 -4.43 15.25
CA ALA A 37 2.21 -4.02 14.61
C ALA A 37 1.65 -5.10 13.67
N TYR A 38 2.52 -5.83 12.96
CA TYR A 38 2.12 -6.88 12.03
C TYR A 38 1.60 -8.12 12.77
N GLU A 39 2.16 -8.42 13.94
CA GLU A 39 1.64 -9.47 14.82
C GLU A 39 0.22 -9.14 15.28
N ASP A 40 -0.04 -7.92 15.75
CA ASP A 40 -1.38 -7.47 16.16
C ASP A 40 -2.40 -7.68 15.03
N LEU A 41 -2.06 -7.23 13.81
CA LEU A 41 -2.91 -7.41 12.64
C LEU A 41 -3.19 -8.90 12.34
N GLN A 42 -2.18 -9.75 12.40
CA GLN A 42 -2.35 -11.20 12.20
C GLN A 42 -3.22 -11.84 13.30
N GLN A 43 -3.09 -11.40 14.55
CA GLN A 43 -3.90 -11.90 15.64
C GLN A 43 -5.38 -11.56 15.43
N THR A 44 -5.70 -10.32 15.03
CA THR A 44 -7.07 -9.93 14.68
C THR A 44 -7.63 -10.78 13.54
N GLN A 45 -6.85 -11.01 12.49
CA GLN A 45 -7.29 -11.86 11.36
C GLN A 45 -7.60 -13.29 11.79
N LYS A 46 -6.72 -13.89 12.61
CA LYS A 46 -6.92 -15.24 13.15
C LYS A 46 -8.18 -15.34 14.01
N GLN A 47 -8.44 -14.34 14.85
CA GLN A 47 -9.65 -14.30 15.69
C GLN A 47 -10.93 -14.22 14.84
N LEU A 48 -10.88 -13.49 13.72
CA LEU A 48 -12.04 -13.31 12.83
C LEU A 48 -12.22 -14.46 11.83
N GLY A 49 -11.20 -15.32 11.66
CA GLY A 49 -11.21 -16.46 10.74
C GLY A 49 -11.25 -16.06 9.27
N VAL A 50 -10.59 -14.96 8.92
CA VAL A 50 -10.65 -14.37 7.57
C VAL A 50 -9.34 -14.52 6.81
N ASP A 51 -9.45 -14.85 5.53
CA ASP A 51 -8.35 -14.81 4.56
C ASP A 51 -8.35 -13.46 3.82
N MET A 52 -7.26 -12.71 3.91
CA MET A 52 -7.10 -11.44 3.19
C MET A 52 -7.08 -11.59 1.68
N ASN A 53 -6.80 -12.79 1.16
CA ASN A 53 -6.81 -13.07 -0.27
C ASN A 53 -8.23 -13.33 -0.82
N ASP A 54 -9.24 -13.51 0.04
CA ASP A 54 -10.63 -13.76 -0.32
C ASP A 54 -11.61 -12.90 0.50
N LEU A 55 -11.45 -11.58 0.44
CA LEU A 55 -12.35 -10.63 1.11
C LEU A 55 -13.79 -10.65 0.59
N ALA A 56 -14.01 -11.16 -0.63
CA ALA A 56 -15.31 -11.17 -1.29
C ALA A 56 -16.34 -12.08 -0.59
N ARG A 57 -15.88 -13.03 0.22
CA ARG A 57 -16.75 -13.99 0.95
C ARG A 57 -16.88 -13.69 2.44
N VAL A 58 -16.29 -12.59 2.89
CA VAL A 58 -16.28 -12.22 4.30
C VAL A 58 -17.61 -11.55 4.66
N GLU A 59 -18.14 -11.87 5.84
CA GLU A 59 -19.34 -11.20 6.36
C GLU A 59 -19.08 -9.70 6.52
N PRO A 60 -20.03 -8.81 6.16
CA PRO A 60 -19.79 -7.36 6.16
C PRO A 60 -19.28 -6.79 7.49
N GLU A 61 -19.72 -7.33 8.62
CA GLU A 61 -19.27 -6.88 9.94
C GLU A 61 -17.79 -7.24 10.20
N LYS A 62 -17.38 -8.45 9.84
CA LYS A 62 -15.98 -8.89 9.90
C LYS A 62 -15.10 -8.09 8.96
N LEU A 63 -15.59 -7.80 7.75
CA LEU A 63 -14.87 -6.99 6.77
C LEU A 63 -14.61 -5.58 7.30
N ARG A 64 -15.62 -4.93 7.88
CA ARG A 64 -15.45 -3.60 8.51
C ARG A 64 -14.43 -3.63 9.65
N SER A 65 -14.46 -4.68 10.48
CA SER A 65 -13.48 -4.85 11.56
C SER A 65 -12.06 -4.96 11.01
N ILE A 66 -11.86 -5.78 9.98
CA ILE A 66 -10.54 -5.97 9.33
C ILE A 66 -10.05 -4.69 8.70
N VAL A 67 -10.91 -3.96 7.98
CA VAL A 67 -10.55 -2.68 7.35
C VAL A 67 -10.10 -1.66 8.40
N ARG A 68 -10.76 -1.61 9.56
CA ARG A 68 -10.34 -0.74 10.68
C ARG A 68 -8.98 -1.15 11.22
N SER A 69 -8.79 -2.43 11.55
CA SER A 69 -7.51 -2.93 12.07
C SER A 69 -6.37 -2.73 11.08
N LEU A 70 -6.64 -2.92 9.78
CA LEU A 70 -5.69 -2.64 8.71
C LEU A 70 -5.31 -1.16 8.66
N ARG A 71 -6.29 -0.25 8.79
CA ARG A 71 -6.03 1.19 8.81
C ARG A 71 -5.19 1.59 10.03
N VAL A 72 -5.51 1.06 11.21
CA VAL A 72 -4.71 1.28 12.42
C VAL A 72 -3.28 0.75 12.25
N PHE A 73 -3.11 -0.45 11.69
CA PHE A 73 -1.79 -1.02 11.40
C PHE A 73 -0.97 -0.11 10.47
N LEU A 74 -1.54 0.31 9.34
CA LEU A 74 -0.85 1.17 8.38
C LEU A 74 -0.52 2.54 8.99
N ALA A 75 -1.44 3.13 9.77
CA ALA A 75 -1.21 4.41 10.44
C ALA A 75 -0.04 4.37 11.44
N ARG A 76 0.21 3.24 12.11
CA ARG A 76 1.36 3.07 13.01
C ARG A 76 2.71 3.12 12.28
N LEU A 77 2.70 2.84 10.98
CA LEU A 77 3.89 2.92 10.12
C LEU A 77 4.02 4.29 9.44
N MET A 78 3.04 5.17 9.62
CA MET A 78 3.05 6.54 9.08
C MET A 78 3.75 7.52 10.02
N LEU A 79 4.11 8.68 9.47
CA LEU A 79 4.38 9.87 10.27
C LEU A 79 3.08 10.38 10.91
N PRO A 80 3.13 11.06 12.07
CA PRO A 80 1.94 11.49 12.80
C PRO A 80 0.92 12.26 11.94
N GLU A 81 1.38 13.16 11.09
CA GLU A 81 0.52 13.98 10.24
C GLU A 81 -0.26 13.14 9.22
N SER A 82 0.39 12.13 8.64
CA SER A 82 -0.25 11.19 7.72
C SER A 82 -1.16 10.21 8.45
N ALA A 83 -0.77 9.77 9.65
CA ALA A 83 -1.59 8.90 10.49
C ALA A 83 -2.91 9.59 10.88
N GLU A 84 -2.87 10.85 11.33
CA GLU A 84 -4.05 11.64 11.67
C GLU A 84 -4.99 11.85 10.48
N GLN A 85 -4.45 12.05 9.28
CA GLN A 85 -5.27 12.15 8.08
C GLN A 85 -5.90 10.80 7.70
N PHE A 86 -5.15 9.71 7.87
CA PHE A 86 -5.50 8.39 7.36
C PHE A 86 -6.45 7.62 8.29
N ALA A 87 -6.21 7.63 9.60
CA ALA A 87 -6.93 6.84 10.59
C ALA A 87 -7.25 7.70 11.82
N ARG A 88 -8.42 8.34 11.79
CA ARG A 88 -8.90 9.22 12.85
C ARG A 88 -10.34 8.90 13.22
N TRP A 89 -10.61 8.81 14.51
CA TRP A 89 -11.93 8.63 15.08
C TRP A 89 -12.26 9.80 15.99
N ASP A 90 -13.30 10.53 15.64
CA ASP A 90 -13.78 11.68 16.39
C ASP A 90 -14.86 11.22 17.37
N VAL A 91 -14.75 11.66 18.62
CA VAL A 91 -15.85 11.57 19.59
C VAL A 91 -16.68 12.84 19.46
N VAL A 92 -17.95 12.66 19.07
CA VAL A 92 -18.89 13.74 18.81
C VAL A 92 -19.96 13.75 19.90
N GLN A 93 -20.15 14.90 20.56
CA GLN A 93 -21.20 15.11 21.54
C GLN A 93 -22.02 16.34 21.14
N ALA A 94 -23.34 16.22 21.15
CA ALA A 94 -24.25 17.30 20.73
C ALA A 94 -23.95 17.91 19.33
N GLY A 95 -23.32 17.14 18.45
CA GLY A 95 -22.94 17.57 17.10
C GLY A 95 -21.58 18.27 16.99
N GLU A 96 -20.83 18.39 18.09
CA GLU A 96 -19.47 18.96 18.11
C GLU A 96 -18.43 17.88 18.37
N VAL A 97 -17.27 17.98 17.71
CA VAL A 97 -16.12 17.11 17.98
C VAL A 97 -15.50 17.53 19.31
N VAL A 98 -15.52 16.62 20.28
CA VAL A 98 -14.95 16.83 21.61
C VAL A 98 -13.46 16.47 21.61
N GLU A 99 -13.12 15.32 21.03
CA GLU A 99 -11.74 14.82 20.95
C GLU A 99 -11.58 13.86 19.75
N SER A 100 -10.35 13.72 19.27
CA SER A 100 -10.00 12.85 18.13
C SER A 100 -8.92 11.86 18.55
N PHE A 101 -9.05 10.60 18.12
CA PHE A 101 -8.15 9.50 18.48
C PHE A 101 -7.62 8.77 17.25
N GLY A 102 -6.44 8.16 17.39
CA GLY A 102 -5.79 7.36 16.35
C GLY A 102 -6.28 5.91 16.28
N THR A 103 -7.12 5.49 17.23
CA THR A 103 -7.72 4.15 17.26
C THR A 103 -9.21 4.22 17.63
N PRO A 104 -10.05 3.32 17.09
CA PRO A 104 -11.46 3.26 17.45
C PRO A 104 -11.67 2.81 18.90
N GLU A 105 -10.77 1.99 19.47
CA GLU A 105 -10.88 1.52 20.85
C GLU A 105 -10.74 2.67 21.86
N GLU A 106 -9.74 3.53 21.69
CA GLU A 106 -9.55 4.73 22.53
C GLU A 106 -10.72 5.71 22.41
N ALA A 107 -11.24 5.90 21.19
CA ALA A 107 -12.41 6.75 20.97
C ALA A 107 -13.66 6.21 21.67
N VAL A 108 -13.88 4.89 21.64
CA VAL A 108 -15.00 4.25 22.33
C VAL A 108 -14.85 4.36 23.84
N GLU A 109 -13.66 4.08 24.38
CA GLU A 109 -13.40 4.22 25.82
C GLU A 109 -13.68 5.65 26.31
N HIS A 110 -13.27 6.66 25.53
CA HIS A 110 -13.56 8.05 25.85
C HIS A 110 -15.06 8.38 25.74
N ALA A 111 -15.74 7.88 24.69
CA ALA A 111 -17.17 8.09 24.50
C ALA A 111 -18.03 7.44 25.59
N ASP A 112 -17.64 6.28 26.13
CA ASP A 112 -18.35 5.59 27.22
C ASP A 112 -18.38 6.43 28.52
N GLY A 113 -17.44 7.37 28.68
CA GLY A 113 -17.39 8.32 29.79
C GLY A 113 -18.31 9.55 29.62
N LEU A 114 -18.96 9.70 28.45
CA LEU A 114 -19.75 10.88 28.09
C LEU A 114 -21.21 10.48 27.82
N GLU A 115 -22.16 11.28 28.32
CA GLU A 115 -23.57 11.11 27.96
C GLU A 115 -23.82 11.57 26.52
N ASP A 116 -24.58 10.78 25.75
CA ASP A 116 -24.97 11.07 24.37
C ASP A 116 -23.81 11.36 23.40
N ALA A 117 -22.64 10.74 23.63
CA ALA A 117 -21.51 10.79 22.72
C ALA A 117 -21.55 9.66 21.67
N ALA A 118 -21.03 9.94 20.49
CA ALA A 118 -20.90 8.97 19.39
C ALA A 118 -19.51 9.01 18.78
N VAL A 119 -18.99 7.84 18.41
CA VAL A 119 -17.71 7.72 17.70
C VAL A 119 -17.96 7.75 16.19
N VAL A 120 -17.26 8.63 15.48
CA VAL A 120 -17.34 8.81 14.03
C VAL A 120 -15.97 8.56 13.42
N ASP A 121 -15.89 7.69 12.42
CA ASP A 121 -14.68 7.52 11.61
C ASP A 121 -14.53 8.71 10.67
N ALA A 122 -13.60 9.61 11.03
CA ALA A 122 -13.32 10.86 10.36
C ALA A 122 -12.01 10.83 9.56
N GLY A 123 -11.39 9.66 9.44
CA GLY A 123 -10.19 9.46 8.65
C GLY A 123 -10.50 9.22 7.16
N MET A 124 -9.43 9.11 6.37
CA MET A 124 -9.53 8.92 4.92
C MET A 124 -10.27 7.63 4.55
N GLN A 125 -11.30 7.76 3.72
CA GLN A 125 -12.05 6.63 3.18
C GLN A 125 -11.45 6.19 1.84
N LEU A 126 -10.82 5.03 1.84
CA LEU A 126 -10.20 4.44 0.65
C LEU A 126 -10.90 3.16 0.22
N PRO A 127 -10.91 2.84 -1.08
CA PRO A 127 -11.34 1.53 -1.55
C PRO A 127 -10.47 0.42 -0.95
N ASP A 128 -11.06 -0.72 -0.58
CA ASP A 128 -10.36 -1.86 0.03
C ASP A 128 -9.11 -2.29 -0.75
N ARG A 129 -9.18 -2.26 -2.09
CA ARG A 129 -8.03 -2.58 -2.97
C ARG A 129 -6.80 -1.72 -2.66
N VAL A 130 -6.99 -0.43 -2.37
CA VAL A 130 -5.89 0.51 -2.10
C VAL A 130 -5.28 0.20 -0.74
N LEU A 131 -6.10 -0.16 0.26
CA LEU A 131 -5.61 -0.55 1.58
C LEU A 131 -4.76 -1.83 1.51
N VAL A 132 -5.16 -2.80 0.69
CA VAL A 132 -4.38 -4.02 0.45
C VAL A 132 -3.08 -3.72 -0.29
N GLU A 133 -3.11 -2.88 -1.32
CA GLU A 133 -1.89 -2.45 -2.04
C GLU A 133 -0.91 -1.73 -1.09
N LEU A 134 -1.40 -0.86 -0.19
CA LEU A 134 -0.57 -0.21 0.83
C LEU A 134 0.03 -1.22 1.82
N LEU A 135 -0.73 -2.25 2.21
CA LEU A 135 -0.22 -3.32 3.07
C LEU A 135 0.90 -4.10 2.41
N GLU A 136 0.70 -4.52 1.16
CA GLU A 136 1.70 -5.27 0.40
C GLU A 136 2.99 -4.47 0.27
N TRP A 137 2.87 -3.18 -0.07
CA TRP A 137 4.00 -2.27 -0.14
C TRP A 137 4.69 -2.08 1.21
N ALA A 138 3.95 -1.89 2.30
CA ALA A 138 4.53 -1.80 3.64
C ALA A 138 5.27 -3.09 4.06
N VAL A 139 4.72 -4.26 3.75
CA VAL A 139 5.39 -5.55 3.99
C VAL A 139 6.66 -5.69 3.16
N GLU A 140 6.68 -5.18 1.93
CA GLU A 140 7.88 -5.15 1.10
C GLU A 140 8.97 -4.26 1.72
N LEU A 141 8.60 -3.03 2.13
CA LEU A 141 9.50 -2.05 2.72
C LEU A 141 10.14 -2.55 4.03
N TYR A 142 9.32 -3.01 4.98
CA TYR A 142 9.78 -3.28 6.34
C TYR A 142 10.03 -4.77 6.61
N GLY A 143 9.45 -5.67 5.81
CA GLY A 143 9.53 -7.13 6.00
C GLY A 143 10.75 -7.80 5.35
N GLY A 144 11.59 -7.05 4.64
CA GLY A 144 12.88 -7.54 4.14
C GLY A 144 12.85 -8.34 2.83
N GLY A 145 11.85 -8.14 1.98
CA GLY A 145 11.87 -8.49 0.54
C GLY A 145 12.11 -9.95 0.13
N GLN A 146 11.03 -10.76 0.04
CA GLN A 146 10.60 -11.51 -1.15
C GLN A 146 9.37 -12.37 -0.80
N ARG A 147 8.17 -11.89 -1.15
CA ARG A 147 7.06 -12.77 -1.57
C ARG A 147 6.86 -12.58 -3.09
N PRO A 148 6.56 -13.65 -3.85
CA PRO A 148 6.36 -13.55 -5.29
C PRO A 148 5.32 -12.48 -5.60
N THR A 149 5.64 -11.57 -6.53
CA THR A 149 4.74 -10.54 -7.04
C THR A 149 3.39 -11.15 -7.42
N GLY A 150 2.38 -10.95 -6.59
CA GLY A 150 0.99 -11.12 -6.99
C GLY A 150 0.65 -9.98 -7.94
N SER A 151 0.75 -10.26 -9.24
CA SER A 151 0.24 -9.47 -10.38
C SER A 151 0.05 -7.96 -10.16
N SER A 152 1.06 -7.18 -10.53
CA SER A 152 0.91 -5.76 -10.84
C SER A 152 -0.11 -5.56 -11.97
N GLY A 153 -1.36 -5.27 -11.61
CA GLY A 153 -2.40 -4.76 -12.50
C GLY A 153 -2.31 -3.25 -12.64
N GLY A 154 -1.26 -2.74 -13.27
CA GLY A 154 -1.01 -1.30 -13.42
C GLY A 154 -0.19 -0.98 -14.65
N SER A 155 -0.88 -0.91 -15.80
CA SER A 155 -0.49 -0.28 -17.07
C SER A 155 0.93 0.30 -17.19
N ALA A 156 1.91 -0.54 -17.55
CA ALA A 156 3.02 -0.07 -18.39
C ALA A 156 2.53 -0.05 -19.84
N ALA A 157 2.57 1.11 -20.49
CA ALA A 157 2.29 1.22 -21.92
C ALA A 157 3.20 0.25 -22.69
N ALA A 158 2.61 -0.58 -23.55
CA ALA A 158 3.36 -1.48 -24.41
C ALA A 158 4.43 -0.69 -25.17
N SER A 159 5.69 -1.13 -25.04
CA SER A 159 6.79 -0.56 -25.81
C SER A 159 6.44 -0.60 -27.31
N PRO A 160 6.77 0.45 -28.09
CA PRO A 160 6.52 0.45 -29.52
C PRO A 160 7.13 -0.80 -30.17
N PRO A 161 6.42 -1.49 -31.07
CA PRO A 161 6.95 -2.68 -31.73
C PRO A 161 8.26 -2.33 -32.45
N PRO A 162 9.30 -3.19 -32.36
CA PRO A 162 10.55 -2.96 -33.07
C PRO A 162 10.27 -2.90 -34.59
N GLY A 163 10.81 -1.86 -35.21
CA GLY A 163 10.48 -1.42 -36.56
C GLY A 163 10.45 -2.53 -37.61
N THR A 164 9.42 -2.50 -38.44
CA THR A 164 9.29 -3.28 -39.67
C THR A 164 10.53 -3.09 -40.54
N ARG A 165 11.30 -4.16 -40.77
CA ARG A 165 12.41 -4.13 -41.74
C ARG A 165 11.88 -3.68 -43.09
N GLY A 166 12.44 -2.56 -43.57
CA GLY A 166 12.12 -1.99 -44.87
C GLY A 166 12.31 -3.02 -45.98
N ARG A 167 11.29 -3.12 -46.84
CA ARG A 167 11.35 -3.72 -48.16
C ARG A 167 12.50 -3.05 -48.93
N ALA A 168 13.65 -3.70 -49.02
CA ALA A 168 14.70 -3.28 -49.93
C ALA A 168 14.16 -3.41 -51.36
N ALA A 169 14.13 -2.30 -52.08
CA ALA A 169 13.82 -2.25 -53.50
C ALA A 169 14.88 -3.06 -54.28
N SER A 170 14.42 -4.01 -55.09
CA SER A 170 15.24 -4.71 -56.08
C SER A 170 15.91 -3.72 -57.03
N PRO A 171 17.24 -3.70 -57.17
CA PRO A 171 17.90 -3.04 -58.28
C PRO A 171 18.00 -4.03 -59.45
N SER A 172 17.13 -3.85 -60.42
CA SER A 172 17.33 -4.37 -61.77
C SER A 172 18.56 -3.71 -62.40
N LYS A 173 19.58 -4.49 -62.74
CA LYS A 173 20.57 -4.09 -63.74
C LYS A 173 20.81 -5.23 -64.72
N ALA A 174 20.35 -4.97 -65.94
CA ALA A 174 20.55 -5.75 -67.13
C ALA A 174 22.04 -5.94 -67.44
N SER A 175 22.40 -7.15 -67.90
CA SER A 175 23.68 -7.45 -68.53
C SER A 175 23.38 -7.90 -69.96
N THR A 176 23.58 -6.99 -70.91
CA THR A 176 23.58 -7.26 -72.35
C THR A 176 24.96 -7.79 -72.76
N ARG A 177 24.97 -8.80 -73.65
CA ARG A 177 26.15 -9.54 -74.18
C ARG A 177 27.10 -8.67 -75.01
N ALA A 178 28.40 -9.02 -75.02
CA ALA A 178 29.24 -9.13 -76.23
C ALA A 178 30.63 -9.80 -76.00
N ARG A 179 30.80 -11.00 -76.56
CA ARG A 179 31.91 -11.56 -77.39
C ARG A 179 33.40 -11.18 -77.16
N GLY A 180 34.22 -12.22 -76.92
CA GLY A 180 35.29 -12.65 -77.84
C GLY A 180 36.76 -12.39 -77.46
N ARG A 181 37.52 -13.48 -77.28
CA ARG A 181 38.69 -13.81 -78.12
C ARG A 181 38.98 -15.31 -78.10
#